data_AF-A0A530GEP4-F1
#
_entry.id   AF-A0A530GEP4-F1
#
_cell.length_a   1.000
_cell.length_b   1.000
_cell.length_c   1.000
_cell.angle_alpha   90.00
_cell.angle_beta   90.00
_cell.angle_gamma   90.00
#
_symmetry.space_group_name_H-M   'P 1'
#
loop_
_entity.id
_entity.type
_entity.pdbx_description
1 polymer ?
#
loop_
_entity_poly.entity_id
_entity_poly.type
_entity_poly.pdbx_seq_one_letter_code
_entity_poly.pdbx_strand_id
1 'polypeptide(L)'
;DAPSLRAILVGGEACSHKLVVRWAKPGRQILNTYGPTEATVTATMALLTPDEPVTIGRPLPTYSIAILDPKKPQVLSGDALGEICISGMGVAVGYLN
;
A
#
# COMPACT_ATOMS: atom_id res chain seq x y z
N ASP A 1 -23.80 -5.30 -11.24
CA ASP A 1 -22.76 -4.45 -11.87
C ASP A 1 -23.00 -3.00 -11.43
N ALA A 2 -21.94 -2.19 -11.24
CA ALA A 2 -22.04 -0.84 -10.66
C ALA A 2 -21.52 0.22 -11.66
N PRO A 3 -22.34 0.69 -12.62
CA PRO A 3 -21.85 1.44 -13.79
C PRO A 3 -21.33 2.85 -13.46
N SER A 4 -21.83 3.49 -12.41
CA SER A 4 -21.37 4.82 -11.96
C SER A 4 -20.16 4.76 -11.02
N LEU A 5 -19.69 3.56 -10.64
CA LEU A 5 -18.56 3.41 -9.72
C LEU A 5 -17.24 3.77 -10.41
N ARG A 6 -16.63 4.87 -9.94
CA ARG A 6 -15.41 5.46 -10.52
C ARG A 6 -14.11 5.09 -9.81
N ALA A 7 -14.16 4.77 -8.53
CA ALA A 7 -12.98 4.44 -7.74
C ALA A 7 -13.29 3.32 -6.76
N ILE A 8 -12.37 2.38 -6.63
CA ILE A 8 -12.38 1.31 -5.63
C ILE A 8 -11.05 1.39 -4.91
N LEU A 9 -11.10 1.53 -3.58
CA LEU A 9 -9.93 1.40 -2.72
C LEU A 9 -10.02 0.04 -2.03
N VAL A 10 -8.93 -0.72 -2.08
CA VAL A 10 -8.77 -1.99 -1.37
C VAL A 10 -7.55 -1.89 -0.48
N GLY A 11 -7.63 -2.44 0.73
CA GLY A 11 -6.55 -2.40 1.71
C GLY A 11 -6.89 -3.23 2.94
N GLY A 12 -5.90 -3.47 3.79
CA GLY A 12 -6.03 -4.32 4.99
C GLY A 12 -5.74 -5.81 4.75
N GLU A 13 -5.81 -6.27 3.50
CA GLU A 13 -5.40 -7.62 3.09
C GLU A 13 -4.70 -7.60 1.73
N ALA A 14 -4.01 -8.70 1.39
CA ALA A 14 -3.34 -8.82 0.11
C ALA A 14 -4.36 -8.83 -1.05
N CYS A 15 -4.34 -7.78 -1.88
CA CYS A 15 -5.20 -7.72 -3.06
C CYS A 15 -4.79 -8.78 -4.10
N SER A 16 -5.75 -9.58 -4.57
CA SER A 16 -5.49 -10.56 -5.63
C SER A 16 -5.61 -9.95 -7.03
N HIS A 17 -4.75 -10.39 -7.96
CA HIS A 17 -4.85 -10.00 -9.37
C HIS A 17 -6.21 -10.31 -9.99
N LYS A 18 -6.85 -11.42 -9.59
CA LYS A 18 -8.22 -11.79 -10.01
C LYS A 18 -9.26 -10.71 -9.66
N LEU A 19 -9.12 -10.05 -8.52
CA LEU A 19 -10.01 -8.95 -8.11
C LEU A 19 -9.82 -7.75 -9.04
N VAL A 20 -8.56 -7.40 -9.36
CA VAL A 20 -8.23 -6.32 -10.30
C VAL A 20 -8.88 -6.57 -11.66
N VAL A 21 -8.66 -7.76 -12.25
CA VAL A 21 -9.24 -8.14 -13.54
C VAL A 21 -10.77 -8.05 -13.52
N ARG A 22 -11.42 -8.53 -12.46
CA ARG A 22 -12.88 -8.52 -12.34
C ARG A 22 -13.47 -7.11 -12.31
N TRP A 23 -12.79 -6.18 -11.65
CA TRP A 23 -13.32 -4.85 -11.39
C TRP A 23 -12.80 -3.78 -12.34
N ALA A 24 -11.72 -4.04 -13.07
CA ALA A 24 -11.13 -3.10 -14.01
C ALA A 24 -12.11 -2.82 -15.16
N LYS A 25 -12.43 -1.54 -15.35
CA LYS A 25 -13.31 -1.06 -16.42
C LYS A 25 -12.85 0.33 -16.87
N PRO A 26 -13.10 0.70 -18.14
CA PRO A 26 -12.86 2.06 -18.60
C PRO A 26 -13.51 3.10 -17.66
N GLY A 27 -12.75 4.13 -17.27
CA GLY A 27 -13.22 5.18 -16.37
C GLY A 27 -13.30 4.79 -14.89
N ARG A 28 -12.87 3.58 -14.50
CA ARG A 28 -12.78 3.14 -13.11
C ARG A 28 -11.33 2.94 -12.67
N GLN A 29 -10.97 3.54 -11.54
CA GLN A 29 -9.68 3.33 -10.89
C GLN A 29 -9.81 2.29 -9.78
N ILE A 30 -8.80 1.43 -9.68
CA ILE A 30 -8.63 0.51 -8.55
C ILE A 30 -7.34 0.90 -7.87
N LEU A 31 -7.41 1.24 -6.59
CA LEU A 31 -6.28 1.68 -5.78
C LEU A 31 -6.03 0.66 -4.69
N ASN A 32 -4.82 0.11 -4.64
CA ASN A 32 -4.38 -0.67 -3.49
C ASN A 32 -3.77 0.27 -2.46
N THR A 33 -4.24 0.20 -1.22
CA THR A 33 -3.74 1.00 -0.11
C THR A 33 -3.17 0.10 0.97
N TYR A 34 -2.07 0.56 1.56
CA TYR A 34 -1.47 -0.12 2.71
C TYR A 34 -1.09 0.91 3.76
N GLY A 35 -1.43 0.59 5.01
CA GLY A 35 -1.06 1.37 6.18
C GLY A 35 -1.62 0.68 7.42
N PRO A 36 -0.80 0.45 8.46
CA PRO A 36 -1.31 -0.02 9.74
C PRO A 36 -2.07 1.11 10.47
N THR A 37 -2.78 0.77 11.55
CA THR A 37 -3.49 1.75 12.41
C THR A 37 -2.54 2.85 12.90
N GLU A 38 -1.32 2.44 13.22
CA GLU A 38 -0.21 3.25 13.72
C GLU A 38 0.33 4.24 12.69
N ALA A 39 -0.05 4.13 11.42
CA ALA A 39 0.34 5.04 10.34
C ALA A 39 -0.88 5.71 9.68
N THR A 40 -1.95 5.96 10.44
CA THR A 40 -3.14 6.71 10.01
C THR A 40 -3.78 6.18 8.72
N VAL A 41 -4.29 4.95 8.77
CA VAL A 41 -5.10 4.28 7.73
C VAL A 41 -4.34 3.91 6.45
N THR A 42 -3.56 4.82 5.86
CA THR A 42 -2.85 4.56 4.60
C THR A 42 -1.54 5.33 4.57
N ALA A 43 -0.45 4.59 4.39
CA ALA A 43 0.91 5.12 4.22
C ALA A 43 1.39 4.99 2.76
N THR A 44 0.93 3.98 2.01
CA THR A 44 1.30 3.76 0.60
C THR A 44 0.08 3.51 -0.28
N MET A 45 0.21 3.83 -1.57
CA MET A 45 -0.86 3.61 -2.55
C MET A 45 -0.31 3.24 -3.93
N ALA A 46 -1.00 2.31 -4.62
CA ALA A 46 -0.78 1.97 -6.02
C ALA A 46 -2.08 2.10 -6.82
N LEU A 47 -1.98 2.61 -8.06
CA LEU A 47 -3.00 2.40 -9.07
C LEU A 47 -2.79 1.00 -9.68
N LEU A 48 -3.81 0.16 -9.66
CA LEU A 48 -3.76 -1.19 -10.19
C LEU A 48 -4.34 -1.26 -11.59
N THR A 49 -3.66 -2.01 -12.46
CA THR A 49 -4.15 -2.39 -13.79
C THR A 49 -4.07 -3.91 -13.95
N PRO A 50 -4.89 -4.51 -14.83
CA PRO A 50 -4.82 -5.95 -15.12
C PRO A 50 -3.48 -6.42 -15.68
N ASP A 51 -2.70 -5.52 -16.29
CA ASP A 51 -1.48 -5.86 -17.02
C ASP A 51 -0.21 -5.78 -16.14
N GLU A 52 -0.32 -5.29 -14.91
CA GLU A 52 0.80 -5.09 -13.99
C GLU A 52 0.67 -5.96 -12.73
N PRO A 53 1.79 -6.32 -12.07
CA PRO A 53 1.76 -6.96 -10.78
C PRO A 53 1.04 -6.12 -9.72
N VAL A 54 0.31 -6.79 -8.83
CA VAL A 54 -0.28 -6.10 -7.67
C VAL A 54 0.81 -5.73 -6.69
N THR A 55 0.90 -4.44 -6.36
CA THR A 55 1.82 -3.90 -5.36
C THR A 55 1.06 -3.04 -4.35
N ILE A 56 1.69 -2.75 -3.21
CA ILE A 56 1.21 -1.72 -2.26
C ILE A 56 1.62 -0.30 -2.68
N GLY A 57 2.36 -0.19 -3.79
CA GLY A 57 2.72 1.07 -4.42
C GLY A 57 3.81 1.86 -3.74
N ARG A 58 3.63 3.19 -3.73
CA ARG A 58 4.64 4.14 -3.26
C ARG A 58 4.13 4.90 -2.03
N PRO A 59 5.04 5.47 -1.21
CA PRO A 59 4.64 6.29 -0.07
C PRO A 59 3.75 7.46 -0.52
N LEU A 60 2.70 7.74 0.25
CA LEU A 60 1.96 8.99 0.12
C LEU A 60 2.83 10.17 0.56
N PRO A 61 2.49 11.41 0.18
CA PRO A 61 3.20 12.59 0.68
C PRO A 61 3.35 12.56 2.20
N THR A 62 4.48 13.05 2.70
CA THR A 62 4.85 13.06 4.14
C THR A 62 5.19 11.71 4.77
N TYR A 63 5.05 10.59 4.05
CA TYR A 63 5.56 9.28 4.48
C TYR A 63 6.86 8.93 3.78
N SER A 64 7.69 8.13 4.46
CA SER A 64 8.84 7.44 3.91
C SER A 64 8.77 5.96 4.28
N ILE A 65 9.20 5.11 3.34
CA ILE A 65 9.23 3.66 3.52
C ILE A 65 10.66 3.18 3.32
N ALA A 66 11.14 2.40 4.28
CA ALA A 66 12.41 1.70 4.19
C ALA A 66 12.17 0.20 4.38
N ILE A 67 12.97 -0.63 3.71
CA ILE A 67 13.00 -2.07 3.94
C ILE A 67 14.21 -2.35 4.83
N LEU A 68 14.01 -2.92 6.01
CA LEU A 68 15.04 -3.19 6.99
C LEU A 68 15.44 -4.65 7.00
N ASP A 69 16.71 -4.92 7.28
CA ASP A 69 17.17 -6.26 7.59
C ASP A 69 16.57 -6.72 8.94
N PRO A 70 15.88 -7.87 9.02
CA PRO A 70 15.26 -8.33 10.27
C PRO A 70 16.24 -8.66 11.40
N LYS A 71 17.54 -8.82 11.08
CA LYS A 71 18.58 -9.25 12.02
C LYS A 71 19.60 -8.15 12.34
N LYS A 72 19.57 -7.04 11.60
CA LYS A 72 20.58 -5.97 11.69
C LYS A 72 19.93 -4.60 11.49
N PRO A 73 20.41 -3.54 12.16
CA PRO A 73 19.87 -2.19 11.97
C PRO A 73 20.40 -1.56 10.67
N GLN A 74 20.03 -2.12 9.51
CA GLN A 74 20.46 -1.65 8.19
C GLN A 74 19.30 -1.60 7.20
N VAL A 75 19.31 -0.59 6.34
CA VAL A 75 18.38 -0.45 5.22
C VAL A 75 18.84 -1.34 4.07
N LEU A 76 17.95 -2.18 3.58
CA LEU A 76 18.14 -3.00 2.38
C LEU A 76 17.83 -2.17 1.12
N SER A 77 18.49 -2.50 0.02
CA SER A 77 18.34 -1.83 -1.27
C SER A 77 17.94 -2.81 -2.37
N GLY A 78 17.39 -2.29 -3.47
CA GLY A 78 16.97 -3.11 -4.60
C GLY A 78 15.75 -3.96 -4.29
N ASP A 79 15.81 -5.23 -4.66
CA ASP A 79 14.76 -6.25 -4.59
C ASP A 79 14.86 -7.16 -3.35
N ALA A 80 15.74 -6.82 -2.40
CA ALA A 80 15.93 -7.60 -1.19
C ALA A 80 14.68 -7.59 -0.30
N LEU A 81 14.34 -8.77 0.25
CA LEU A 81 13.21 -8.94 1.16
C LEU A 81 13.60 -8.60 2.61
N GLY A 82 12.75 -7.85 3.30
CA GLY A 82 12.96 -7.45 4.68
C GLY A 82 11.69 -6.91 5.34
N GLU A 83 11.85 -6.28 6.50
CA GLU A 83 10.75 -5.70 7.27
C GLU A 83 10.43 -4.29 6.78
N ILE A 84 9.15 -3.97 6.67
CA ILE A 84 8.70 -2.62 6.29
C ILE A 84 8.81 -1.70 7.49
N CYS A 85 9.58 -0.62 7.36
CA CYS A 85 9.61 0.49 8.30
C CYS A 85 8.91 1.70 7.70
N ILE A 86 8.00 2.30 8.46
CA ILE A 86 7.21 3.46 8.06
C ILE A 86 7.60 4.65 8.95
N SER A 87 7.95 5.77 8.33
CA SER A 87 8.15 7.04 9.03
C SER A 87 7.36 8.14 8.34
N GLY A 88 7.08 9.23 9.06
CA GLY A 88 6.33 10.35 8.51
C GLY A 88 5.39 11.02 9.51
N MET A 89 4.70 12.06 9.04
CA MET A 89 3.82 12.87 9.88
C MET A 89 2.60 12.13 10.42
N GLY A 90 2.13 11.09 9.73
CA GLY A 90 0.97 10.31 10.14
C GLY A 90 1.30 9.08 10.99
N VAL A 91 2.54 8.92 11.45
CA VAL A 91 2.90 7.90 12.44
C VAL A 91 2.37 8.34 13.81
N ALA A 92 1.67 7.43 14.50
CA ALA A 92 1.11 7.66 15.81
C ALA A 92 2.19 8.02 16.83
N VAL A 93 1.82 8.81 17.83
CA VAL A 93 2.72 9.18 18.94
C VAL A 93 3.13 7.98 19.81
N GLY A 94 2.40 6.87 19.68
CA GLY A 94 2.62 5.63 20.39
C GLY A 94 1.30 5.02 20.88
N TYR A 95 1.41 3.88 21.54
CA TYR A 95 0.28 3.30 22.27
C TYR A 95 0.06 4.05 23.58
N LEU A 96 -1.20 4.23 23.97
CA LEU A 96 -1.54 4.72 25.29
C LEU A 96 -1.18 3.63 26.31
N ASN A 97 -0.27 3.99 27.23
CA ASN A 97 0.15 3.13 28.34
C ASN A 97 -0.65 3.49 29.60
#